data_AF-V4XE59-F1
#
_entry.id   AF-V4XE59-F1
#
_cell.length_a   1.000
_cell.length_b   1.000
_cell.length_c   1.000
_cell.angle_alpha   90.00
_cell.angle_beta   90.00
_cell.angle_gamma   90.00
#
_symmetry.space_group_name_H-M   'P 1'
#
loop_
_entity.id
_entity.type
_entity.pdbx_description
1 polymer ?
#
loop_
_entity_poly.entity_id
_entity_poly.type
_entity_poly.pdbx_seq_one_letter_code
_entity_poly.pdbx_strand_id
1 'polypeptide(L)' 'MTEHPPFVCADCSRRVGPESYRAVCPDCGGELRRLAVR' A
#
# COMPACT_ATOMS: atom_id res chain seq x y z
N MET A 1 7.89 16.83 -4.94
CA MET A 1 7.90 15.79 -3.88
C MET A 1 7.23 14.57 -4.48
N THR A 2 8.00 13.60 -4.96
CA THR A 2 7.43 12.38 -5.54
C THR A 2 7.46 11.33 -4.44
N GLU A 3 6.52 11.44 -3.51
CA GLU A 3 6.29 10.45 -2.47
C GLU A 3 5.81 9.17 -3.14
N HIS A 4 6.75 8.26 -3.41
CA HIS A 4 6.39 6.95 -3.93
C HIS A 4 5.51 6.23 -2.89
N PRO A 5 4.41 5.60 -3.32
CA PRO A 5 3.50 4.93 -2.41
C PRO A 5 4.27 3.86 -1.63
N PRO A 6 4.28 3.92 -0.29
CA PRO A 6 5.07 3.03 0.54
C PRO A 6 4.46 1.64 0.68
N PHE A 7 3.23 1.42 0.20
CA PHE A 7 2.53 0.15 0.32
C PHE A 7 1.94 -0.33 -1.01
N VAL A 8 1.87 -1.65 -1.18
CA VAL A 8 1.17 -2.32 -2.27
C VAL A 8 0.32 -3.46 -1.71
N CYS A 9 -0.91 -3.59 -2.18
CA CYS A 9 -1.77 -4.72 -1.82
C CYS A 9 -1.26 -6.01 -2.48
N ALA A 10 -1.16 -7.09 -1.71
CA ALA A 10 -0.75 -8.39 -2.22
C ALA A 10 -1.78 -9.04 -3.15
N ASP A 11 -3.05 -8.66 -3.03
CA ASP A 11 -4.17 -9.30 -3.74
C ASP A 11 -4.48 -8.58 -5.06
N CYS A 12 -4.77 -7.28 -4.99
CA CYS A 12 -5.14 -6.49 -6.16
C CYS A 12 -4.00 -5.65 -6.75
N SER A 13 -2.77 -5.75 -6.20
CA SER A 13 -1.59 -4.97 -6.63
C SER A 13 -1.76 -3.44 -6.58
N ARG A 14 -2.79 -2.95 -5.89
CA ARG A 14 -3.06 -1.52 -5.69
C ARG A 14 -1.94 -0.89 -4.87
N ARG A 15 -1.37 0.20 -5.39
CA ARG A 15 -0.41 1.03 -4.64
C ARG A 15 -1.17 1.96 -3.71
N VAL A 16 -0.75 2.03 -2.46
CA VAL A 16 -1.44 2.78 -1.41
C VAL A 16 -0.45 3.70 -0.69
N GLY A 17 -0.88 4.94 -0.47
CA GLY A 17 -0.12 5.98 0.21
C GLY A 17 0.05 5.71 1.71
N PRO A 18 0.98 6.40 2.38
CA PRO A 18 1.25 6.22 3.82
C PRO A 18 0.06 6.60 4.71
N GLU A 19 -0.83 7.47 4.23
CA GLU A 19 -2.09 7.82 4.91
C GLU A 19 -3.07 6.64 5.01
N SER A 20 -2.84 5.59 4.23
CA SER A 20 -3.56 4.31 4.34
C SER A 20 -2.78 3.27 5.14
N TYR A 21 -2.09 3.68 6.22
CA TYR A 21 -1.64 2.79 7.31
C TYR A 21 -2.81 2.07 8.04
N ARG A 22 -3.91 1.81 7.33
CA ARG A 22 -4.94 0.86 7.69
C ARG A 22 -4.29 -0.50 7.42
N ALA A 23 -4.44 -1.46 8.34
CA ALA A 23 -3.79 -2.77 8.23
C ALA A 23 -4.15 -3.54 6.92
N VAL A 24 -5.15 -3.06 6.17
CA VAL A 24 -5.76 -3.69 5.00
C VAL A 24 -6.00 -2.69 3.87
N CYS A 25 -6.06 -3.20 2.64
CA CYS A 25 -6.36 -2.45 1.44
C CYS A 25 -7.78 -1.85 1.50
N PRO A 26 -7.98 -0.56 1.21
CA PRO A 26 -9.30 0.06 1.26
C PRO A 26 -10.26 -0.42 0.17
N ASP A 27 -9.75 -1.05 -0.89
CA ASP A 27 -10.53 -1.43 -2.07
C ASP A 27 -11.04 -2.88 -1.95
N CYS A 28 -10.15 -3.82 -1.62
CA CYS A 28 -10.47 -5.25 -1.55
C CYS A 28 -10.36 -5.84 -0.12
N GLY A 29 -9.86 -5.09 0.86
CA GLY A 29 -9.61 -5.60 2.22
C GLY A 29 -8.39 -6.53 2.36
N GLY A 30 -7.62 -6.74 1.29
CA GLY A 30 -6.43 -7.60 1.29
C GLY A 30 -5.24 -7.00 2.05
N GLU A 31 -4.27 -7.84 2.40
CA GLU A 31 -3.09 -7.41 3.17
C GLU A 31 -2.20 -6.45 2.37
N LEU A 32 -1.67 -5.42 3.04
CA LEU A 32 -0.75 -4.44 2.45
C LEU A 32 0.69 -4.81 2.79
N ARG A 33 1.54 -4.87 1.76
CA ARG A 33 3.00 -5.05 1.91
C ARG A 33 3.71 -3.72 1.74
N ARG A 34 4.74 -3.46 2.55
CA ARG A 34 5.61 -2.29 2.36
C ARG A 34 6.48 -2.48 1.13
N LEU A 35 6.39 -1.53 0.21
CA LEU A 35 7.42 -1.31 -0.80
C LEU A 35 8.59 -0.63 -0.09
N ALA A 36 9.50 -1.43 0.47
CA ALA A 36 10.75 -0.92 0.99
C ALA A 36 11.53 -0.28 -0.18
N VAL A 37 11.53 1.04 -0.24
CA VAL A 37 12.41 1.81 -1.13
C VAL A 37 13.82 1.60 -0.60
N ARG A 38 14.63 0.87 -1.38
CA ARG A 38 16.05 0.61 -1.11
C ARG A 38 16.92 1.55 -1.94
#